data_AF-A0A1F6R2W5-F1
#
_entry.id   AF-A0A1F6R2W5-F1
#
_cell.length_a   1.000
_cell.length_b   1.000
_cell.length_c   1.000
_cell.angle_alpha   90.00
_cell.angle_beta   90.00
_cell.angle_gamma   90.00
#
_symmetry.space_group_name_H-M   'P 1'
#
loop_
_entity.id
_entity.type
_entity.pdbx_description
1 polymer ?
#
loop_
_entity_poly.entity_id
_entity_poly.type
_entity_poly.pdbx_seq_one_letter_code
_entity_poly.pdbx_strand_id
1 'polypeptide(L)'
;MKGQSIIIEFILFFLISFSVFSMIGYLFYTQNSHFGERIFVEEAKVMNDMVIIDVLKGVECKACTRMVITENIPRKMGEATYQTEVTDSGGVNTTGFGKETFSVASPIFNLNATYDFSGKANSVNKKTQIKINNDIMAVEVV
;
A
#
# COMPACT_ATOMS: atom_id res chain seq x y z
N MET A 1 55.86 -7.64 28.66
CA MET A 1 55.31 -8.17 27.39
C MET A 1 53.99 -8.95 27.54
N LYS A 2 53.73 -9.70 28.63
CA LYS A 2 52.45 -10.43 28.82
C LYS A 2 51.19 -9.54 28.86
N GLY A 3 51.27 -8.35 29.47
CA GLY A 3 50.12 -7.42 29.55
C GLY A 3 49.67 -6.83 28.21
N GLN A 4 50.60 -6.59 27.27
CA GLN A 4 50.27 -6.11 25.93
C GLN A 4 49.53 -7.19 25.12
N SER A 5 49.87 -8.46 25.30
CA SER A 5 49.17 -9.59 24.67
C SER A 5 47.69 -9.64 25.10
N ILE A 6 47.41 -9.47 26.39
CA ILE A 6 46.04 -9.50 26.94
C ILE A 6 45.21 -8.33 26.40
N ILE A 7 45.80 -7.14 26.29
CA ILE A 7 45.11 -5.96 25.74
C ILE A 7 44.76 -6.18 24.27
N ILE A 8 45.69 -6.71 23.47
CA ILE A 8 45.46 -7.00 22.05
C ILE A 8 44.34 -8.04 21.90
N GLU A 9 44.39 -9.12 22.69
CA GLU A 9 43.39 -10.19 22.68
C GLU A 9 41.99 -9.65 23.03
N PHE A 10 41.88 -8.79 24.05
CA PHE A 10 40.61 -8.16 24.42
C PHE A 10 40.04 -7.28 23.29
N ILE A 11 40.87 -6.44 22.67
CA ILE A 11 40.46 -5.61 21.54
C ILE A 11 39.98 -6.48 20.36
N LEU A 12 40.67 -7.59 20.10
CA LEU A 12 40.35 -8.49 19.01
C LEU A 12 39.00 -9.18 19.25
N PHE A 13 38.74 -9.67 20.47
CA PHE A 13 37.42 -10.21 20.83
C PHE A 13 36.30 -9.17 20.79
N PHE A 14 36.58 -7.94 21.21
CA PHE A 14 35.63 -6.84 21.11
C PHE A 14 35.27 -6.54 19.66
N LEU A 15 36.25 -6.46 18.76
CA LEU A 15 36.02 -6.20 17.33
C LEU A 15 35.24 -7.34 16.67
N ILE A 16 35.54 -8.60 16.99
CA ILE A 16 34.75 -9.74 16.49
C ILE A 16 33.30 -9.62 16.98
N SER A 17 33.10 -9.38 18.28
CA SER A 17 31.77 -9.26 18.87
C SER A 17 30.97 -8.11 18.25
N PHE A 18 31.60 -6.95 18.08
CA PHE A 18 30.99 -5.78 17.43
C PHE A 18 30.64 -6.05 15.96
N SER A 19 31.50 -6.77 15.23
CA SER A 19 31.25 -7.13 13.83
C SER A 19 30.08 -8.08 13.70
N VAL A 20 30.00 -9.11 14.56
CA VAL A 20 28.87 -10.04 14.60
C VAL A 20 27.58 -9.30 14.96
N PHE A 21 27.63 -8.43 15.98
CA PHE A 21 26.47 -7.64 16.38
C PHE A 21 25.97 -6.72 15.26
N SER A 22 26.89 -6.04 14.57
CA SER A 22 26.56 -5.15 13.44
C SER A 22 25.98 -5.94 12.26
N MET A 23 26.52 -7.13 11.97
CA MET A 23 26.00 -8.01 10.93
C MET A 23 24.58 -8.47 11.24
N ILE A 24 24.32 -8.91 12.47
CA ILE A 24 22.98 -9.31 12.91
C ILE A 24 22.00 -8.11 12.85
N GLY A 25 22.42 -6.93 13.31
CA GLY A 25 21.62 -5.72 13.24
C GLY A 25 21.24 -5.35 11.80
N TYR A 26 22.18 -5.50 10.87
CA TYR A 26 21.92 -5.28 9.45
C TYR A 26 20.94 -6.32 8.88
N LEU A 27 21.09 -7.60 9.24
CA LEU A 27 20.15 -8.65 8.81
C LEU A 27 18.72 -8.36 9.27
N PHE A 28 18.54 -7.94 10.53
CA PHE A 28 17.21 -7.55 11.04
C PHE A 28 16.65 -6.34 10.31
N TYR A 29 17.48 -5.33 10.02
CA TYR A 29 17.05 -4.17 9.26
C TYR A 29 16.56 -4.55 7.86
N THR A 30 17.29 -5.41 7.14
CA THR A 30 16.91 -5.87 5.80
C THR A 30 15.65 -6.75 5.84
N GLN A 31 15.52 -7.63 6.83
CA GLN A 31 14.30 -8.42 7.02
C GLN A 31 13.09 -7.54 7.29
N ASN A 32 13.22 -6.53 8.16
CA ASN A 32 12.13 -5.60 8.45
C ASN A 32 11.66 -4.87 7.19
N SER A 33 12.59 -4.44 6.33
CA SER A 33 12.25 -3.83 5.04
C SER A 33 11.44 -4.77 4.13
N HIS A 34 11.87 -6.04 4.00
CA HIS A 34 11.14 -7.03 3.19
C HIS A 34 9.77 -7.40 3.78
N PHE A 35 9.64 -7.43 5.11
CA PHE A 35 8.35 -7.62 5.75
C PHE A 35 7.40 -6.46 5.46
N GLY A 36 7.90 -5.22 5.51
CA GLY A 36 7.12 -4.03 5.15
C GLY A 36 6.54 -4.11 3.74
N GLU A 37 7.35 -4.52 2.75
CA GLU A 37 6.91 -4.72 1.38
C GLU A 37 5.84 -5.81 1.24
N ARG A 38 6.04 -6.98 1.87
CA ARG A 38 5.04 -8.06 1.83
C ARG A 38 3.72 -7.67 2.50
N ILE A 39 3.80 -7.01 3.64
CA ILE A 39 2.63 -6.48 4.34
C ILE A 39 1.90 -5.49 3.45
N PHE A 40 2.63 -4.57 2.79
CA PHE A 40 2.04 -3.61 1.86
C PHE A 40 1.26 -4.31 0.74
N VAL A 41 1.85 -5.31 0.08
CA VAL A 41 1.21 -6.02 -1.04
C VAL A 41 -0.08 -6.70 -0.59
N GLU A 42 -0.08 -7.37 0.57
CA GLU A 42 -1.28 -8.05 1.07
C GLU A 42 -2.34 -7.05 1.56
N GLU A 43 -1.96 -5.99 2.26
CA GLU A 43 -2.90 -4.93 2.68
C GLU A 43 -3.49 -4.18 1.47
N ALA A 44 -2.70 -3.94 0.43
CA ALA A 44 -3.14 -3.31 -0.81
C ALA A 44 -4.16 -4.19 -1.57
N LYS A 45 -3.99 -5.51 -1.58
CA LYS A 45 -5.00 -6.44 -2.14
C LYS A 45 -6.31 -6.36 -1.36
N VAL A 46 -6.25 -6.43 -0.04
CA VAL A 46 -7.46 -6.32 0.82
C VAL A 46 -8.16 -4.98 0.62
N MET A 47 -7.40 -3.89 0.49
CA MET A 47 -7.95 -2.57 0.19
C MET A 47 -8.62 -2.52 -1.18
N ASN A 48 -7.96 -3.05 -2.21
CA ASN A 48 -8.54 -3.16 -3.54
C ASN A 48 -9.86 -3.96 -3.50
N ASP A 49 -9.87 -5.12 -2.84
CA ASP A 49 -11.07 -5.96 -2.71
C ASP A 49 -12.20 -5.23 -1.98
N MET A 50 -11.89 -4.46 -0.93
CA MET A 50 -12.86 -3.63 -0.21
C MET A 50 -13.49 -2.58 -1.13
N VAL A 51 -12.67 -1.83 -1.87
CA VAL A 51 -13.13 -0.84 -2.86
C VAL A 51 -13.97 -1.50 -3.94
N ILE A 52 -13.56 -2.67 -4.46
CA ILE A 52 -14.31 -3.42 -5.47
C ILE A 52 -15.68 -3.82 -4.93
N ILE A 53 -15.75 -4.35 -3.70
CA ILE A 53 -17.00 -4.76 -3.06
C ILE A 53 -17.95 -3.56 -2.90
N ASP A 54 -17.45 -2.41 -2.48
CA ASP A 54 -18.29 -1.24 -2.29
C ASP A 54 -18.74 -0.62 -3.63
N VAL A 55 -17.90 -0.67 -4.67
CA VAL A 55 -18.32 -0.35 -6.05
C VAL A 55 -19.41 -1.30 -6.53
N LEU A 56 -19.27 -2.61 -6.28
CA LEU A 56 -20.26 -3.63 -6.67
C LEU A 56 -21.60 -3.44 -5.96
N LYS A 57 -21.59 -3.11 -4.66
CA LYS A 57 -22.82 -2.74 -3.94
C LYS A 57 -23.45 -1.48 -4.53
N GLY A 58 -22.62 -0.57 -5.04
CA GLY A 58 -23.08 0.70 -5.56
C GLY A 58 -23.79 0.62 -6.90
N VAL A 59 -23.33 -0.25 -7.80
CA VAL A 59 -23.94 -0.42 -9.13
C VAL A 59 -25.36 -1.00 -9.08
N GLU A 60 -25.77 -1.63 -7.97
CA GLU A 60 -27.15 -2.13 -7.79
C GLU A 60 -28.20 -1.02 -7.63
N CYS A 61 -27.80 0.25 -7.45
CA CYS A 61 -28.76 1.35 -7.32
C CYS A 61 -29.34 1.80 -8.67
N LYS A 62 -30.40 1.12 -9.13
CA LYS A 62 -31.11 1.44 -10.39
C LYS A 62 -31.73 2.84 -10.48
N ALA A 63 -31.91 3.52 -9.35
CA ALA A 63 -32.52 4.85 -9.26
C ALA A 63 -31.52 5.98 -8.92
N CYS A 64 -30.24 5.65 -8.72
CA CYS A 64 -29.21 6.64 -8.39
C CYS A 64 -28.61 7.21 -9.67
N THR A 65 -28.64 8.53 -9.82
CA THR A 65 -27.89 9.24 -10.88
C THR A 65 -26.40 9.36 -10.53
N ARG A 66 -26.08 9.36 -9.23
CA ARG A 66 -24.72 9.45 -8.68
C ARG A 66 -24.68 8.71 -7.36
N MET A 67 -23.62 7.94 -7.14
CA MET A 67 -23.28 7.42 -5.82
C MET A 67 -22.01 8.07 -5.30
N VAL A 68 -21.83 8.17 -3.98
CA VAL A 68 -20.58 8.56 -3.35
C VAL A 68 -20.24 7.54 -2.27
N ILE A 69 -19.20 6.73 -2.49
CA ILE A 69 -18.73 5.75 -1.51
C ILE A 69 -17.65 6.42 -0.66
N THR A 70 -17.88 6.49 0.67
CA THR A 70 -16.89 7.01 1.61
C THR A 70 -16.38 5.91 2.52
N GLU A 71 -15.08 5.66 2.44
CA GLU A 71 -14.40 4.67 3.28
C GLU A 71 -13.35 5.33 4.17
N ASN A 72 -13.22 4.80 5.39
CA ASN A 72 -12.16 5.17 6.31
C ASN A 72 -10.97 4.25 6.06
N ILE A 73 -9.95 4.80 5.42
CA ILE A 73 -8.73 4.07 5.07
C ILE A 73 -7.61 4.36 6.09
N PRO A 74 -6.73 3.39 6.39
CA PRO A 74 -5.56 3.62 7.23
C PRO A 74 -4.62 4.65 6.60
N ARG A 75 -3.83 5.34 7.43
CA ARG A 75 -2.87 6.35 6.92
C ARG A 75 -1.69 5.72 6.17
N LYS A 76 -1.33 4.49 6.53
CA LYS A 76 -0.15 3.80 6.03
C LYS A 76 -0.43 2.31 5.89
N MET A 77 0.25 1.68 4.95
CA MET A 77 0.36 0.24 4.76
C MET A 77 1.83 -0.10 4.66
N GLY A 78 2.30 -1.13 5.37
CA GLY A 78 3.73 -1.50 5.33
C GLY A 78 4.70 -0.31 5.50
N GLU A 79 4.40 0.62 6.41
CA GLU A 79 5.10 1.91 6.64
C GLU A 79 5.02 2.98 5.53
N ALA A 80 4.50 2.64 4.35
CA ALA A 80 4.33 3.54 3.21
C ALA A 80 2.97 4.28 3.24
N THR A 81 2.97 5.53 2.78
CA THR A 81 1.73 6.21 2.37
C THR A 81 1.28 5.65 1.03
N TYR A 82 0.00 5.75 0.67
CA TYR A 82 -0.48 5.15 -0.57
C TYR A 82 -1.63 5.93 -1.20
N GLN A 83 -1.86 5.66 -2.47
CA GLN A 83 -3.01 6.12 -3.23
C GLN A 83 -3.68 4.95 -3.91
N THR A 84 -4.99 4.81 -3.72
CA THR A 84 -5.82 3.85 -4.46
C THR A 84 -6.55 4.58 -5.56
N GLU A 85 -6.44 4.11 -6.79
CA GLU A 85 -7.08 4.68 -7.98
C GLU A 85 -8.02 3.66 -8.61
N VAL A 86 -9.25 4.06 -8.91
CA VAL A 86 -10.14 3.31 -9.79
C VAL A 86 -9.93 3.85 -11.21
N THR A 87 -9.55 2.97 -12.12
CA THR A 87 -9.26 3.29 -13.52
C THR A 87 -10.47 3.05 -14.40
N ASP A 88 -10.60 3.87 -15.45
CA ASP A 88 -11.68 3.79 -16.45
C ASP A 88 -11.75 2.41 -17.14
N SER A 89 -10.64 1.66 -17.15
CA SER A 89 -10.59 0.27 -17.62
C SER A 89 -11.33 -0.73 -16.73
N GLY A 90 -11.91 -0.28 -15.62
CA GLY A 90 -12.56 -1.11 -14.62
C GLY A 90 -11.54 -1.84 -13.75
N GLY A 91 -10.50 -1.16 -13.28
CA GLY A 91 -9.51 -1.72 -12.36
C GLY A 91 -9.37 -0.86 -11.11
N VAL A 92 -8.92 -1.44 -10.02
CA VAL A 92 -8.45 -0.71 -8.83
C VAL A 92 -6.95 -0.90 -8.69
N ASN A 93 -6.21 0.19 -8.64
CA ASN A 93 -4.77 0.18 -8.47
C ASN A 93 -4.37 0.92 -7.20
N THR A 94 -3.79 0.21 -6.24
CA THR A 94 -3.17 0.81 -5.05
C THR A 94 -1.67 0.96 -5.26
N THR A 95 -1.20 2.21 -5.23
CA THR A 95 0.20 2.59 -5.35
C THR A 95 0.74 3.10 -4.02
N GLY A 96 1.80 2.48 -3.50
CA GLY A 96 2.53 2.90 -2.32
C GLY A 96 3.63 3.89 -2.66
N PHE A 97 3.72 4.97 -1.89
CA PHE A 97 4.77 5.98 -1.93
C PHE A 97 5.64 5.85 -0.68
N GLY A 98 6.91 5.49 -0.90
CA GLY A 98 7.92 5.25 0.13
C GLY A 98 9.34 5.23 -0.47
N LYS A 99 10.25 4.45 0.12
CA LYS A 99 11.61 4.25 -0.44
C LYS A 99 11.58 3.54 -1.80
N GLU A 100 10.58 2.70 -2.01
CA GLU A 100 10.31 2.00 -3.26
C GLU A 100 8.83 2.18 -3.60
N THR A 101 8.53 2.35 -4.89
CA THR A 101 7.16 2.52 -5.39
C THR A 101 6.59 1.15 -5.68
N PHE A 102 5.55 0.76 -4.96
CA PHE A 102 4.84 -0.50 -5.16
C PHE A 102 3.48 -0.22 -5.79
N SER A 103 3.03 -1.05 -6.72
CA SER A 103 1.70 -0.91 -7.33
C SER A 103 1.04 -2.28 -7.41
N VAL A 104 -0.20 -2.36 -6.93
CA VAL A 104 -1.02 -3.57 -6.95
C VAL A 104 -2.32 -3.24 -7.65
N ALA A 105 -2.52 -3.83 -8.83
CA ALA A 105 -3.72 -3.68 -9.63
C ALA A 105 -4.63 -4.91 -9.49
N SER A 106 -5.93 -4.66 -9.33
CA SER A 106 -6.97 -5.67 -9.21
C SER A 106 -8.11 -5.34 -10.18
N PRO A 107 -8.60 -6.28 -11.00
CA PRO A 107 -9.68 -6.00 -11.95
C PRO A 107 -11.06 -5.93 -11.27
N ILE A 108 -11.89 -4.99 -11.68
CA ILE A 108 -13.34 -4.93 -11.44
C ILE A 108 -14.02 -5.63 -12.63
N PHE A 109 -14.40 -6.90 -12.43
CA PHE A 109 -14.90 -7.78 -13.49
C PHE A 109 -16.05 -7.19 -14.32
N ASN A 110 -15.82 -6.95 -15.62
CA ASN A 110 -16.81 -6.66 -16.68
C ASN A 110 -17.79 -5.49 -16.45
N LEU A 111 -17.54 -4.61 -15.46
CA LEU A 111 -18.40 -3.45 -15.23
C LEU A 111 -18.05 -2.25 -16.13
N ASN A 112 -16.84 -2.22 -16.72
CA ASN A 112 -16.35 -1.14 -17.57
C ASN A 112 -17.14 -0.94 -18.88
N ALA A 113 -17.91 -1.94 -19.31
CA ALA A 113 -18.75 -1.85 -20.50
C ALA A 113 -20.05 -1.07 -20.24
N THR A 114 -20.44 -0.94 -18.96
CA THR A 114 -21.75 -0.39 -18.55
C THR A 114 -21.61 0.86 -17.69
N TYR A 115 -20.49 1.02 -17.00
CA TYR A 115 -20.27 2.10 -16.03
C TYR A 115 -18.91 2.76 -16.26
N ASP A 116 -18.89 4.08 -16.20
CA ASP A 116 -17.65 4.88 -16.18
C ASP A 116 -17.20 5.03 -14.72
N PHE A 117 -15.95 4.65 -14.45
CA PHE A 117 -15.36 4.66 -13.12
C PHE A 117 -14.10 5.53 -13.11
N SER A 118 -14.07 6.53 -12.23
CA SER A 118 -12.82 7.12 -11.79
C SER A 118 -12.87 7.50 -10.31
N GLY A 119 -11.70 7.52 -9.70
CA GLY A 119 -11.58 7.65 -8.25
C GLY A 119 -10.11 7.62 -7.88
N LYS A 120 -9.63 8.50 -7.01
CA LYS A 120 -8.34 8.41 -6.35
C LYS A 120 -8.56 8.68 -4.87
N ALA A 121 -7.94 7.89 -4.02
CA ALA A 121 -8.00 8.04 -2.59
C ALA A 121 -6.58 8.09 -2.08
N ASN A 122 -6.21 9.19 -1.44
CA ASN A 122 -4.89 9.34 -0.84
C ASN A 122 -4.96 9.10 0.67
N SER A 123 -4.08 8.23 1.17
CA SER A 123 -4.02 7.85 2.59
C SER A 123 -3.73 9.02 3.54
N VAL A 124 -3.19 10.13 3.03
CA VAL A 124 -2.93 11.36 3.81
C VAL A 124 -4.23 12.09 4.18
N ASN A 125 -5.22 12.10 3.29
CA ASN A 125 -6.45 12.89 3.46
C ASN A 125 -7.60 12.13 4.14
N LYS A 126 -7.42 10.83 4.44
CA LYS A 126 -8.35 9.96 5.21
C LYS A 126 -9.81 9.88 4.73
N LYS A 127 -10.14 10.44 3.56
CA LYS A 127 -11.49 10.44 3.03
C LYS A 127 -11.43 9.94 1.60
N THR A 128 -12.17 8.87 1.35
CA THR A 128 -12.41 8.32 0.02
C THR A 128 -13.78 8.83 -0.46
N GLN A 129 -13.91 9.17 -1.74
CA GLN A 129 -15.21 9.45 -2.36
C GLN A 129 -15.21 8.84 -3.77
N ILE A 130 -15.80 7.65 -3.93
CA ILE A 130 -15.90 7.00 -5.25
C ILE A 130 -17.26 7.34 -5.85
N LYS A 131 -17.27 7.83 -7.10
CA LYS A 131 -18.50 8.23 -7.80
C LYS A 131 -18.75 7.35 -9.01
N ILE A 132 -19.98 6.87 -9.13
CA ILE A 132 -20.44 5.99 -10.23
C ILE A 132 -21.51 6.76 -11.00
N ASN A 133 -21.31 6.97 -12.30
CA ASN A 133 -22.24 7.65 -13.21
C ASN A 133 -22.75 6.67 -14.29
N ASN A 134 -24.01 6.84 -14.71
CA ASN A 134 -24.63 6.06 -15.80
C ASN A 134 -24.74 6.92 -17.09
N ASP A 135 -24.09 6.44 -18.15
CA ASP A 135 -24.15 6.73 -19.59
C ASP A 135 -23.61 8.02 -20.25
N ILE A 136 -23.44 9.17 -19.60
CA ILE A 136 -22.67 10.28 -20.22
C ILE A 136 -22.04 11.09 -19.09
N MET A 137 -20.75 11.43 -19.22
CA MET A 137 -20.00 12.42 -18.42
C MET A 137 -19.19 11.87 -17.23
N ALA A 138 -17.89 11.77 -17.54
CA ALA A 138 -16.69 12.07 -16.77
C ALA A 138 -16.76 11.96 -15.25
N VAL A 139 -15.86 11.13 -14.75
CA VAL A 139 -15.66 10.91 -13.33
C VAL A 139 -14.48 11.76 -12.83
N GLU A 140 -14.66 12.43 -11.69
CA GLU A 140 -13.66 13.31 -11.10
C GLU A 140 -13.49 13.05 -9.60
N VAL A 141 -12.23 13.07 -9.19
CA VAL A 141 -11.74 12.77 -7.86
C VAL A 141 -11.36 14.06 -7.15
N VAL A 142 -11.83 14.24 -5.91
CA VAL A 142 -11.36 15.30 -5.01
C VAL A 142 -10.92 14.70 -3.69
#